data_AF-A4YG52-F1
#
_entry.id   AF-A4YG52-F1
#
_cell.length_a   1.000
_cell.length_b   1.000
_cell.length_c   1.000
_cell.angle_alpha   90.00
_cell.angle_beta   90.00
_cell.angle_gamma   90.00
#
_symmetry.space_group_name_H-M   'P 1'
#
loop_
_entity.id
_entity.type
_entity.pdbx_description
1 polymer ?
#
loop_
_entity_poly.entity_id
_entity_poly.type
_entity_poly.pdbx_seq_one_letter_code
_entity_poly.pdbx_strand_id
1 'polypeptide(L)'
;MIPLIENFEFTVNVPRETVMSRFTNPFFFVGSLGHVAILELYDESSQNFVMPSQATSPNFTKFHVAYLFGAGKAWIKIGNGVKTKEGFLEGPIYSPLGISYRGELLDHETKFEMDISVNKMNAGSLVKIMVNITSSSNFWLKASGFNFSEFMEHMIKGHVVPIMSGYPVSKSMC
;
A
#
# COMPACT_ATOMS: atom_id res chain seq x y z
N MET A 1 -20.61 5.68 9.07
CA MET A 1 -19.56 5.18 8.14
C MET A 1 -20.00 3.79 7.68
N ILE A 2 -19.82 3.49 6.40
CA ILE A 2 -20.21 2.18 5.83
C ILE A 2 -18.92 1.41 5.57
N PRO A 3 -18.76 0.19 6.13
CA PRO A 3 -17.63 -0.65 5.79
C PRO A 3 -17.76 -1.15 4.35
N LEU A 4 -16.70 -1.05 3.57
CA LEU A 4 -16.59 -1.70 2.26
C LEU A 4 -15.44 -2.70 2.31
N ILE A 5 -15.63 -3.84 1.66
CA ILE A 5 -14.64 -4.92 1.61
C ILE A 5 -14.40 -5.27 0.15
N GLU A 6 -13.15 -5.18 -0.28
CA GLU A 6 -12.70 -5.56 -1.62
C GLU A 6 -11.75 -6.75 -1.52
N ASN A 7 -11.88 -7.70 -2.44
CA ASN A 7 -11.05 -8.90 -2.47
C ASN A 7 -10.39 -9.06 -3.84
N PHE A 8 -9.08 -9.24 -3.83
CA PHE A 8 -8.27 -9.45 -5.02
C PHE A 8 -7.49 -10.76 -4.89
N GLU A 9 -7.49 -11.54 -5.96
CA GLU A 9 -6.75 -12.79 -6.05
C GLU A 9 -6.01 -12.84 -7.39
N PHE A 10 -4.73 -13.20 -7.35
CA PHE A 10 -3.91 -13.36 -8.55
C PHE A 10 -2.75 -14.31 -8.33
N THR A 11 -2.28 -14.92 -9.41
CA THR A 11 -1.11 -15.81 -9.40
C THR A 11 0.12 -15.10 -9.96
N VAL A 12 1.28 -15.42 -9.40
CA VAL A 12 2.58 -14.94 -9.91
C VAL A 12 3.55 -16.10 -10.03
N ASN A 13 4.34 -16.13 -11.10
CA ASN A 13 5.36 -17.15 -11.31
C ASN A 13 6.66 -16.83 -10.52
N VAL A 14 6.51 -16.59 -9.22
CA VAL A 14 7.57 -16.21 -8.30
C VAL A 14 7.43 -17.05 -7.03
N PRO A 15 8.53 -17.57 -6.44
CA PRO A 15 8.46 -18.35 -5.20
C PRO A 15 7.81 -17.57 -4.05
N ARG A 16 7.06 -18.29 -3.20
CA ARG A 16 6.30 -17.69 -2.09
C ARG A 16 7.18 -16.82 -1.22
N GLU A 17 8.39 -17.27 -0.92
CA GLU A 17 9.35 -16.59 -0.04
C GLU A 17 9.77 -15.24 -0.62
N THR A 18 9.92 -15.16 -1.95
CA THR A 18 10.25 -13.91 -2.64
C THR A 18 9.05 -12.96 -2.69
N VAL A 19 7.85 -13.48 -2.88
CA VAL A 19 6.63 -12.65 -2.83
C VAL A 19 6.40 -12.12 -1.42
N MET A 20 6.56 -12.99 -0.41
CA MET A 20 6.47 -12.59 1.00
C MET A 20 7.52 -11.53 1.34
N SER A 21 8.79 -11.71 0.93
CA SER A 21 9.85 -10.73 1.25
C SER A 21 9.57 -9.33 0.69
N ARG A 22 8.87 -9.25 -0.45
CA ARG A 22 8.40 -7.99 -1.04
C ARG A 22 7.28 -7.35 -0.22
N PHE A 23 6.32 -8.13 0.27
CA PHE A 23 5.25 -7.63 1.13
C PHE A 23 5.70 -7.30 2.55
N THR A 24 6.76 -7.93 3.05
CA THR A 24 7.37 -7.61 4.36
C THR A 24 8.34 -6.43 4.30
N ASN A 25 8.74 -5.99 3.11
CA ASN A 25 9.52 -4.77 2.96
C ASN A 25 8.56 -3.58 2.75
N PRO A 26 8.34 -2.73 3.76
CA PRO A 26 7.36 -1.64 3.67
C PRO A 26 7.67 -0.66 2.54
N PHE A 27 8.93 -0.37 2.26
CA PHE A 27 9.31 0.53 1.16
C PHE A 27 8.99 -0.08 -0.20
N PHE A 28 9.26 -1.38 -0.38
CA PHE A 28 8.91 -2.08 -1.61
C PHE A 28 7.40 -2.15 -1.79
N PHE A 29 6.69 -2.57 -0.74
CA PHE A 29 5.24 -2.70 -0.78
C PHE A 29 4.56 -1.35 -1.06
N VAL A 30 4.88 -0.31 -0.28
CA VAL A 30 4.31 1.03 -0.46
C VAL A 30 4.65 1.59 -1.84
N GLY A 31 5.91 1.48 -2.26
CA GLY A 31 6.32 1.88 -3.61
C GLY A 31 5.56 1.13 -4.71
N SER A 32 5.22 -0.14 -4.49
CA SER A 32 4.46 -0.95 -5.44
C SER A 32 2.99 -0.56 -5.57
N LEU A 33 2.44 0.20 -4.61
CA LEU A 33 1.08 0.72 -4.71
C LEU A 33 0.98 1.88 -5.71
N GLY A 34 2.07 2.62 -5.94
CA GLY A 34 2.09 3.81 -6.81
C GLY A 34 1.31 5.03 -6.31
N HIS A 35 0.55 4.87 -5.23
CA HIS A 35 -0.40 5.86 -4.70
C HIS A 35 -0.18 6.21 -3.23
N VAL A 36 0.93 5.75 -2.65
CA VAL A 36 1.33 6.05 -1.28
C VAL A 36 2.82 6.39 -1.29
N ALA A 37 3.19 7.52 -0.71
CA ALA A 37 4.58 7.93 -0.55
C ALA A 37 4.92 7.99 0.94
N ILE A 38 5.99 7.31 1.35
CA ILE A 38 6.54 7.43 2.71
C ILE A 38 7.28 8.77 2.79
N LEU A 39 6.83 9.64 3.68
CA LEU A 39 7.46 10.94 3.94
C LEU A 39 8.47 10.80 5.08
N GLU A 40 8.01 10.19 6.17
CA GLU A 40 8.75 10.06 7.42
C GLU A 40 8.46 8.69 8.05
N LEU A 41 9.36 8.25 8.93
CA LEU A 41 9.16 7.06 9.76
C LEU A 41 9.20 7.46 11.23
N TYR A 42 8.56 6.65 12.08
CA TYR A 42 8.57 6.89 13.51
C TYR A 42 9.94 6.56 14.09
N ASP A 43 10.53 7.49 14.84
CA ASP A 43 11.76 7.26 15.59
C ASP A 43 11.44 7.04 17.07
N GLU A 44 11.85 5.90 17.60
CA GLU A 44 11.55 5.53 18.98
C GLU A 44 12.37 6.33 20.00
N SER A 45 13.50 6.92 19.59
CA SER A 45 14.33 7.71 20.50
C SER A 45 13.76 9.11 20.73
N SER A 46 13.27 9.77 19.68
CA SER A 46 12.61 11.08 19.77
C SER A 46 11.09 10.99 19.97
N GLN A 47 10.51 9.78 19.88
CA GLN A 47 9.07 9.53 19.94
C GLN A 47 8.28 10.35 18.92
N ASN A 48 8.85 10.56 17.72
CA ASN A 48 8.30 11.44 16.70
C ASN A 48 8.54 10.89 15.29
N PHE A 49 7.77 11.35 14.30
CA PHE A 49 8.05 11.11 12.90
C PHE A 49 9.20 12.00 12.42
N VAL A 50 10.17 11.40 11.76
CA VAL A 50 11.36 12.09 11.22
C VAL A 50 11.73 11.54 9.85
N MET A 51 12.51 12.30 9.09
CA MET A 51 13.07 11.79 7.83
C MET A 51 13.96 10.58 8.13
N PRO A 52 14.00 9.56 7.24
CA PRO A 52 14.82 8.37 7.47
C PRO A 52 16.32 8.66 7.73
N SER A 53 16.85 9.74 7.14
CA SER A 53 18.24 10.19 7.35
C SER A 53 18.51 10.79 8.73
N GLN A 54 17.47 11.12 9.49
CA GLN A 54 17.55 11.73 10.82
C GLN A 54 17.23 10.73 11.94
N ALA A 55 16.70 9.55 11.59
CA ALA A 55 16.32 8.55 12.57
C ALA A 55 17.54 7.90 13.24
N THR A 56 17.47 7.78 14.57
CA THR A 56 18.50 7.14 15.39
C THR A 56 18.06 5.73 15.81
N SER A 57 16.77 5.55 16.09
CA SER A 57 16.10 4.28 16.39
C SER A 57 14.84 4.15 15.52
N PRO A 58 14.99 3.89 14.21
CA PRO A 58 13.89 3.86 13.26
C PRO A 58 12.94 2.68 13.51
N ASN A 59 11.64 2.97 13.65
CA ASN A 59 10.58 1.98 13.61
C ASN A 59 10.04 1.86 12.17
N PHE A 60 10.49 0.81 11.47
CA PHE A 60 10.09 0.51 10.10
C PHE A 60 8.69 -0.13 9.99
N THR A 61 7.83 0.02 10.99
CA THR A 61 6.41 -0.38 10.88
C THR A 61 5.45 0.78 11.05
N LYS A 62 5.92 2.02 11.28
CA LYS A 62 5.06 3.20 11.46
C LYS A 62 5.56 4.35 10.61
N PHE A 63 4.70 4.83 9.72
CA PHE A 63 5.04 5.83 8.72
C PHE A 63 4.04 6.97 8.69
N HIS A 64 4.55 8.19 8.51
CA HIS A 64 3.76 9.31 8.04
C HIS A 64 3.89 9.36 6.51
N VAL A 65 2.75 9.38 5.83
CA VAL A 65 2.65 9.13 4.39
C VAL A 65 1.78 10.18 3.70
N ALA A 66 2.04 10.38 2.41
CA ALA A 66 1.13 11.06 1.50
C ALA A 66 0.38 10.02 0.66
N TYR A 67 -0.95 10.05 0.73
CA TYR A 67 -1.85 9.32 -0.15
C TYR A 67 -2.12 10.15 -1.41
N LEU A 68 -1.87 9.58 -2.58
CA LEU A 68 -1.98 10.25 -3.86
C LEU A 68 -3.25 9.80 -4.59
N PHE A 69 -4.12 10.76 -4.88
CA PHE A 69 -5.39 10.58 -5.58
C PHE A 69 -5.39 11.41 -6.86
N GLY A 70 -6.17 11.00 -7.85
CA GLY A 70 -6.36 11.77 -9.08
C GLY A 70 -6.53 10.88 -10.30
N ALA A 71 -7.40 11.32 -11.20
CA ALA A 71 -7.73 10.62 -12.42
C ALA A 71 -6.93 11.14 -13.61
N GLY A 72 -6.37 10.22 -14.39
CA GLY A 72 -6.27 10.41 -15.84
C GLY A 72 -4.93 10.03 -16.47
N LYS A 73 -4.98 9.17 -17.49
CA LYS A 73 -3.93 9.15 -18.51
C LYS A 73 -4.08 10.36 -19.45
N ALA A 74 -2.91 10.96 -19.70
CA ALA A 74 -2.44 11.64 -20.91
C ALA A 74 -2.94 13.04 -21.32
N TRP A 75 -3.55 13.85 -20.47
CA TRP A 75 -3.40 15.31 -20.61
C TRP A 75 -3.76 15.93 -19.28
N ILE A 76 -2.73 16.42 -18.61
CA ILE A 76 -2.80 17.40 -17.54
C ILE A 76 -3.83 18.46 -17.97
N LYS A 77 -5.07 18.33 -17.50
CA LYS A 77 -5.98 19.47 -17.48
C LYS A 77 -5.38 20.39 -16.45
N ILE A 78 -4.69 21.42 -16.94
CA ILE A 78 -4.20 22.55 -16.15
C ILE A 78 -5.34 22.92 -15.18
N GLY A 79 -5.15 22.62 -13.90
CA GLY A 79 -6.11 22.93 -12.83
C GLY A 79 -6.66 21.75 -11.99
N ASN A 80 -6.59 20.48 -12.42
CA ASN A 80 -7.22 19.35 -11.67
C ASN A 80 -6.28 18.14 -11.42
N GLY A 81 -4.99 18.38 -11.19
CA GLY A 81 -3.91 17.37 -11.14
C GLY A 81 -3.95 16.31 -10.04
N VAL A 82 -2.76 15.79 -9.66
CA VAL A 82 -2.61 14.85 -8.54
C VAL A 82 -2.98 15.57 -7.24
N LYS A 83 -3.96 15.05 -6.54
CA LYS A 83 -4.34 15.48 -5.19
C LYS A 83 -3.60 14.62 -4.18
N THR A 84 -3.21 15.22 -3.07
CA THR A 84 -2.57 14.52 -1.96
C THR A 84 -3.37 14.72 -0.69
N LYS A 85 -3.38 13.70 0.17
CA LYS A 85 -3.73 13.86 1.58
C LYS A 85 -2.69 13.14 2.43
N GLU A 86 -2.30 13.78 3.51
CA GLU A 86 -1.41 13.17 4.49
C GLU A 86 -2.19 12.21 5.39
N GLY A 87 -1.45 11.29 6.00
CA GLY A 87 -1.98 10.33 6.95
C GLY A 87 -0.92 9.38 7.46
N PHE A 88 -1.34 8.33 8.15
CA PHE A 88 -0.43 7.37 8.77
C PHE A 88 -0.63 5.99 8.17
N LEU A 89 0.48 5.26 8.03
CA LEU A 89 0.49 3.87 7.63
C LEU A 89 1.26 3.05 8.65
N GLU A 90 0.66 1.98 9.14
CA GLU A 90 1.27 0.99 10.02
C GLU A 90 1.37 -0.36 9.31
N GLY A 91 2.56 -0.95 9.32
CA GLY A 91 2.83 -2.26 8.76
C GLY A 91 4.26 -2.40 8.25
N PRO A 92 4.75 -3.62 7.99
CA PRO A 92 3.99 -4.87 8.03
C PRO A 92 3.66 -5.32 9.46
N ILE A 93 2.39 -5.69 9.69
CA ILE A 93 1.94 -6.36 10.92
C ILE A 93 1.85 -7.86 10.61
N TYR A 94 2.55 -8.69 11.38
CA TYR A 94 2.62 -10.12 11.14
C TYR A 94 1.52 -10.87 11.89
N SER A 95 0.87 -11.81 11.21
CA SER A 95 -0.05 -12.76 11.83
C SER A 95 0.12 -14.17 11.24
N PRO A 96 -0.45 -15.21 11.87
CA PRO A 96 -0.48 -16.55 11.28
C PRO A 96 -1.19 -16.60 9.91
N LEU A 97 -2.07 -15.63 9.62
CA LEU A 97 -2.84 -15.55 8.38
C LEU A 97 -2.11 -14.80 7.26
N GLY A 98 -1.02 -14.08 7.57
CA GLY A 98 -0.25 -13.32 6.61
C GLY A 98 0.30 -12.00 7.15
N ILE A 99 0.24 -10.97 6.32
CA ILE A 99 0.74 -9.62 6.62
C ILE A 99 -0.41 -8.64 6.47
N SER A 100 -0.51 -7.70 7.40
CA SER A 100 -1.50 -6.63 7.35
C SER A 100 -0.82 -5.26 7.31
N TYR A 101 -1.44 -4.32 6.58
CA TYR A 101 -1.12 -2.90 6.61
C TYR A 101 -2.36 -2.11 6.96
N ARG A 102 -2.25 -1.16 7.89
CA ARG A 102 -3.34 -0.30 8.33
C ARG A 102 -3.02 1.13 7.97
N GLY A 103 -3.96 1.83 7.35
CA GLY A 103 -3.79 3.23 7.01
C GLY A 103 -4.93 4.08 7.52
N GLU A 104 -4.62 5.34 7.80
CA GLU A 104 -5.62 6.36 8.11
C GLU A 104 -5.21 7.70 7.53
N LEU A 105 -6.19 8.49 7.12
CA LEU A 105 -5.95 9.89 6.73
C LEU A 105 -5.92 10.79 7.96
N LEU A 106 -5.21 11.93 7.87
CA LEU A 106 -5.14 12.91 8.97
C LEU A 106 -6.50 13.48 9.37
N ASP A 107 -7.47 13.51 8.46
CA ASP A 107 -8.84 13.95 8.78
C ASP A 107 -9.61 12.90 9.61
N HIS A 108 -9.03 11.73 9.84
CA HIS A 108 -9.60 10.57 10.54
C HIS A 108 -10.93 10.07 9.96
N GLU A 109 -11.37 10.60 8.81
CA GLU A 109 -12.64 10.22 8.18
C GLU A 109 -12.53 8.91 7.40
N THR A 110 -11.29 8.50 7.10
CA THR A 110 -10.98 7.33 6.29
C THR A 110 -9.91 6.49 6.97
N LYS A 111 -10.24 5.23 7.23
CA LYS A 111 -9.31 4.20 7.72
C LYS A 111 -9.44 2.97 6.85
N PHE A 112 -8.32 2.30 6.58
CA PHE A 112 -8.33 1.04 5.85
C PHE A 112 -7.35 0.03 6.45
N GLU A 113 -7.62 -1.23 6.20
CA GLU A 113 -6.74 -2.37 6.51
C GLU A 113 -6.63 -3.23 5.27
N MET A 114 -5.40 -3.56 4.89
CA MET A 114 -5.08 -4.45 3.79
C MET A 114 -4.44 -5.72 4.36
N ASP A 115 -5.16 -6.83 4.26
CA ASP A 115 -4.70 -8.16 4.66
C ASP A 115 -4.19 -8.92 3.45
N ILE A 116 -2.98 -9.44 3.54
CA ILE A 116 -2.25 -10.08 2.45
C ILE A 116 -1.87 -11.49 2.87
N SER A 117 -2.29 -12.48 2.08
CA SER A 117 -1.86 -13.87 2.23
C SER A 117 -1.21 -14.38 0.95
N VAL A 118 -0.14 -15.16 1.11
CA VAL A 118 0.59 -15.76 -0.01
C VAL A 118 0.70 -17.26 0.21
N ASN A 119 0.10 -18.01 -0.70
CA ASN A 119 0.09 -19.47 -0.68
C ASN A 119 1.03 -20.00 -1.77
N LYS A 120 1.77 -21.05 -1.43
CA LYS A 120 2.65 -21.74 -2.40
C LYS A 120 1.79 -22.53 -3.38
N MET A 121 2.15 -22.49 -4.66
CA MET A 121 1.56 -23.33 -5.70
C MET A 121 2.62 -24.28 -6.30
N ASN A 122 2.19 -25.22 -7.14
CA ASN A 122 3.10 -26.12 -7.87
C ASN A 122 4.10 -25.33 -8.75
N ALA A 123 3.62 -24.24 -9.37
CA ALA A 123 4.44 -23.27 -10.09
C ALA A 123 4.08 -21.86 -9.61
N GLY A 124 4.97 -21.23 -8.86
CA GLY A 124 4.80 -19.88 -8.34
C GLY A 124 3.96 -19.79 -7.05
N SER A 125 3.17 -18.72 -6.93
CA SER A 125 2.43 -18.37 -5.72
C SER A 125 1.05 -17.79 -6.04
N LEU A 126 0.08 -18.06 -5.15
CA LEU A 126 -1.22 -17.42 -5.12
C LEU A 126 -1.20 -16.30 -4.08
N VAL A 127 -1.48 -15.07 -4.51
CA VAL A 127 -1.60 -13.90 -3.63
C VAL A 127 -3.07 -13.56 -3.48
N LYS A 128 -3.50 -13.37 -2.23
CA LYS A 128 -4.83 -12.84 -1.91
C LYS A 128 -4.66 -11.56 -1.11
N ILE A 129 -5.37 -10.52 -1.52
CA ILE A 129 -5.39 -9.22 -0.86
C ILE A 129 -6.85 -8.89 -0.53
N MET A 130 -7.15 -8.75 0.75
CA MET A 130 -8.44 -8.25 1.23
C MET A 130 -8.23 -6.83 1.73
N VAL A 131 -9.13 -5.92 1.37
CA VAL A 131 -9.05 -4.51 1.75
C VAL A 131 -10.35 -4.12 2.43
N ASN A 132 -10.26 -3.84 3.72
CA ASN A 132 -11.35 -3.34 4.53
C ASN A 132 -11.22 -1.83 4.65
N ILE A 133 -12.25 -1.07 4.30
CA ILE A 133 -12.26 0.38 4.47
C ILE A 133 -13.46 0.82 5.29
N THR A 134 -13.22 1.78 6.17
CA THR A 134 -14.25 2.56 6.86
C THR A 134 -14.11 4.01 6.44
N SER A 135 -15.12 4.53 5.72
CA SER A 135 -15.11 5.89 5.17
C SER A 135 -16.47 6.56 5.29
N SER A 136 -16.49 7.90 5.26
CA SER A 136 -17.69 8.66 4.91
C SER A 136 -18.03 8.41 3.43
N SER A 137 -19.32 8.24 3.10
CA SER A 137 -19.78 7.73 1.79
C SER A 137 -19.46 8.64 0.60
N ASN A 138 -19.19 9.93 0.83
CA ASN A 138 -18.95 10.92 -0.22
C ASN A 138 -17.46 11.27 -0.41
N PHE A 139 -16.55 10.68 0.36
CA PHE A 139 -15.13 11.02 0.31
C PHE A 139 -14.48 10.64 -1.03
N TRP A 140 -14.60 9.37 -1.42
CA TRP A 140 -13.84 8.80 -2.55
C TRP A 140 -14.21 9.45 -3.89
N LEU A 141 -15.50 9.60 -4.15
CA LEU A 141 -15.99 10.26 -5.37
C LEU A 141 -15.45 11.70 -5.49
N LYS A 142 -15.38 12.44 -4.37
CA LYS A 142 -14.86 13.82 -4.36
C LYS A 142 -13.33 13.90 -4.43
N ALA A 143 -12.64 12.96 -3.78
CA ALA A 143 -11.19 12.93 -3.68
C ALA A 143 -10.56 12.44 -4.98
N SER A 144 -10.91 11.25 -5.47
CA SER A 144 -10.22 10.60 -6.60
C SER A 144 -10.93 10.75 -7.94
N GLY A 145 -12.22 11.13 -7.95
CA GLY A 145 -13.07 11.06 -9.15
C GLY A 145 -13.49 9.65 -9.53
N PHE A 146 -13.11 8.65 -8.72
CA PHE A 146 -13.47 7.25 -8.83
C PHE A 146 -14.18 6.80 -7.55
N ASN A 147 -14.89 5.67 -7.60
CA ASN A 147 -15.27 5.00 -6.37
C ASN A 147 -14.06 4.23 -5.78
N PHE A 148 -14.16 3.82 -4.52
CA PHE A 148 -13.06 3.13 -3.83
C PHE A 148 -12.64 1.82 -4.53
N SER A 149 -13.62 1.03 -5.01
CA SER A 149 -13.36 -0.25 -5.69
C SER A 149 -12.52 -0.06 -6.95
N GLU A 150 -12.87 0.91 -7.80
CA GLU A 150 -12.11 1.27 -9.01
C GLU A 150 -10.68 1.71 -8.69
N PHE A 151 -10.52 2.51 -7.63
CA PHE A 151 -9.19 2.93 -7.17
C PHE A 151 -8.35 1.74 -6.71
N MET A 152 -8.92 0.85 -5.89
CA MET A 152 -8.24 -0.35 -5.42
C MET A 152 -7.89 -1.29 -6.58
N GLU A 153 -8.81 -1.48 -7.52
CA GLU A 153 -8.55 -2.27 -8.71
C GLU A 153 -7.39 -1.70 -9.53
N HIS A 154 -7.35 -0.37 -9.70
CA HIS A 154 -6.24 0.30 -10.36
C HIS A 154 -4.91 0.12 -9.61
N MET A 155 -4.89 0.30 -8.29
CA MET A 155 -3.67 0.09 -7.50
C MET A 155 -3.16 -1.35 -7.61
N ILE A 156 -4.05 -2.33 -7.41
CA ILE A 156 -3.64 -3.73 -7.39
C ILE A 156 -3.30 -4.24 -8.79
N LYS A 157 -4.21 -4.11 -9.77
CA LYS A 157 -3.99 -4.65 -11.11
C LYS A 157 -3.02 -3.80 -11.95
N GLY A 158 -3.02 -2.48 -11.73
CA GLY A 158 -2.20 -1.54 -12.49
C GLY A 158 -0.77 -1.38 -11.99
N HIS A 159 -0.52 -1.57 -10.69
CA HIS A 159 0.81 -1.37 -10.10
C HIS A 159 1.34 -2.62 -9.40
N VAL A 160 0.60 -3.19 -8.44
CA VAL A 160 1.10 -4.32 -7.63
C VAL A 160 1.35 -5.57 -8.48
N VAL A 161 0.36 -6.02 -9.26
CA VAL A 161 0.46 -7.25 -10.06
C VAL A 161 1.65 -7.21 -11.06
N PRO A 162 1.83 -6.12 -11.85
CA PRO A 162 3.00 -5.99 -12.73
C PRO A 162 4.34 -6.03 -11.97
N ILE A 163 4.46 -5.33 -10.85
CA ILE A 163 5.70 -5.28 -10.07
C ILE A 163 6.01 -6.66 -9.48
N MET A 164 4.99 -7.36 -8.98
CA MET A 164 5.17 -8.72 -8.44
C MET A 164 5.56 -9.73 -9.52
N SER A 165 5.10 -9.54 -10.76
CA SER A 165 5.39 -10.46 -11.86
C SER A 165 6.71 -10.14 -12.58
N GLY A 166 7.08 -8.86 -12.68
CA GLY A 166 8.15 -8.38 -13.56
C GLY A 166 9.36 -7.77 -12.89
N TYR A 167 9.31 -7.42 -11.60
CA TYR A 167 10.46 -6.83 -10.92
C TYR A 167 11.55 -7.91 -10.70
N PRO A 168 12.78 -7.72 -11.21
CA PRO A 168 13.82 -8.73 -11.09
C PRO A 168 14.21 -8.92 -9.62
N VAL A 169 14.33 -10.19 -9.20
CA VAL A 169 15.01 -10.50 -7.94
C VAL A 169 16.48 -10.20 -8.16
N SER A 170 17.02 -9.21 -7.44
CA SER A 170 18.47 -9.02 -7.42
C SER A 170 19.08 -10.34 -6.96
N LYS A 171 19.80 -11.02 -7.86
CA LYS A 171 20.63 -12.16 -7.44
C LYS A 171 21.62 -11.57 -6.46
N SER A 172 21.56 -12.00 -5.20
CA SER A 172 22.65 -11.74 -4.27
C SER A 172 23.93 -12.24 -4.94
N MET A 173 24.88 -11.35 -5.19
CA MET A 173 26.26 -11.77 -5.41
C MET A 173 26.71 -12.38 -4.07
N CYS A 174 26.66 -13.71 -4.00
CA CYS A 174 27.45 -14.46 -3.03
C CYS A 174 28.91 -14.48 -3.48
#